data_AF-A0A519Z7N9-F1
#
_entry.id   AF-A0A519Z7N9-F1
#
_cell.length_a   1.000
_cell.length_b   1.000
_cell.length_c   1.000
_cell.angle_alpha   90.00
_cell.angle_beta   90.00
_cell.angle_gamma   90.00
#
_symmetry.space_group_name_H-M   'P 1'
#
loop_
_entity.id
_entity.type
_entity.pdbx_description
1 polymer ?
#
loop_
_entity_poly.entity_id
_entity_poly.type
_entity_poly.pdbx_seq_one_letter_code
_entity_poly.pdbx_strand_id
1 'polypeptide(L)'
;METLTAPDQTALIAQLQAQLAHLQQAQTQRPNILLLSDAYKYSHAKFYEPGTTRIYSYLESRGHRDKTFEATVVAGYQYLLKKYLSGPLFTQEELDYAADHLKGVFGRDDVFDKALFQQWLDEYDAVAPVRIRAVPEGTVVGTRNVLMTIENVDDRYFWLPNFLETLLLQVWYPITVATASYSSSHC
;
A
#
# COMPACT_ATOMS: atom_id res chain seq x y z
N MET A 1 15.19 41.53 -43.73
CA MET A 1 14.91 40.09 -43.58
C MET A 1 15.30 39.74 -42.16
N GLU A 2 14.39 39.96 -41.21
CA GLU A 2 14.64 39.62 -39.80
C GLU A 2 14.70 38.11 -39.69
N THR A 3 15.91 37.60 -39.51
CA THR A 3 16.14 36.22 -39.10
C THR A 3 15.59 36.08 -37.69
N LEU A 4 14.47 35.39 -37.54
CA LEU A 4 14.01 34.85 -36.27
C LEU A 4 15.19 34.12 -35.64
N THR A 5 15.78 34.73 -34.62
CA THR A 5 16.83 34.11 -33.83
C THR A 5 16.23 32.88 -33.15
N ALA A 6 17.07 31.89 -32.86
CA ALA A 6 16.66 30.63 -32.25
C ALA A 6 16.69 30.58 -30.68
N PRO A 7 16.07 31.51 -29.90
CA PRO A 7 15.85 31.29 -28.47
C PRO A 7 14.65 30.41 -28.10
N ASP A 8 13.75 30.10 -29.04
CA ASP A 8 12.43 29.54 -28.70
C ASP A 8 12.41 28.00 -28.63
N GLN A 9 13.28 27.32 -29.38
CA GLN A 9 13.24 25.86 -29.45
C GLN A 9 13.70 25.18 -28.16
N THR A 10 14.71 25.71 -27.47
CA THR A 10 15.20 25.13 -26.22
C THR A 10 14.18 25.26 -25.08
N ALA A 11 13.53 26.42 -24.97
CA ALA A 11 12.49 26.65 -23.98
C ALA A 11 11.25 25.78 -24.25
N LEU A 12 10.85 25.69 -25.51
CA LEU A 12 9.75 24.82 -25.94
C LEU A 12 10.05 23.34 -25.68
N ILE A 13 11.28 22.87 -25.96
CA ILE A 13 11.71 21.49 -25.66
C ILE A 13 11.65 21.22 -24.15
N ALA A 14 12.16 22.13 -23.32
CA ALA A 14 12.11 21.98 -21.86
C ALA A 14 10.67 21.94 -21.34
N GLN A 15 9.79 22.77 -21.90
CA GLN A 15 8.37 22.81 -21.54
C GLN A 15 7.64 21.54 -21.97
N LEU A 16 7.91 21.03 -23.16
CA LEU A 16 7.39 19.75 -23.66
C LEU A 16 7.92 18.56 -22.84
N GLN A 17 9.19 18.59 -22.43
CA GLN A 17 9.76 17.57 -21.55
C GLN A 17 9.12 17.59 -20.17
N ALA A 18 8.85 18.77 -19.60
CA ALA A 18 8.13 18.90 -18.33
C ALA A 18 6.67 18.41 -18.45
N GLN A 19 5.98 18.75 -19.56
CA GLN A 19 4.64 18.22 -19.85
C GLN A 19 4.63 16.70 -20.05
N LEU A 20 5.61 16.16 -20.77
CA LEU A 20 5.77 14.72 -20.96
C LEU A 20 6.05 14.01 -19.64
N ALA A 21 6.93 14.56 -18.80
CA ALA A 21 7.20 14.03 -17.48
C ALA A 21 5.92 14.03 -16.62
N HIS A 22 5.16 15.13 -16.60
CA HIS A 22 3.89 15.23 -15.88
C HIS A 22 2.84 14.23 -16.42
N LEU A 23 2.73 14.07 -17.74
CA LEU A 23 1.80 13.12 -18.37
C LEU A 23 2.20 11.66 -18.11
N GLN A 24 3.50 11.37 -18.14
CA GLN A 24 4.04 10.06 -17.76
C GLN A 24 3.74 9.80 -16.28
N GLN A 25 3.98 10.79 -15.41
CA GLN A 25 3.66 10.71 -13.98
C GLN A 25 2.17 10.42 -13.77
N ALA A 26 1.27 11.14 -14.45
CA ALA A 26 -0.19 10.94 -14.41
C ALA A 26 -0.63 9.55 -14.93
N GLN A 27 0.03 9.02 -15.96
CA GLN A 27 -0.23 7.65 -16.45
C GLN A 27 0.32 6.57 -15.51
N THR A 28 1.33 6.90 -14.71
CA THR A 28 1.88 6.06 -13.64
C THR A 28 1.35 6.39 -12.25
N GLN A 29 0.34 7.26 -12.10
CA GLN A 29 -0.18 7.66 -10.79
C GLN A 29 -0.84 6.46 -10.11
N ARG A 30 -0.03 5.73 -9.36
CA ARG A 30 -0.51 4.87 -8.31
C ARG A 30 -1.23 5.74 -7.27
N PRO A 31 -2.29 5.24 -6.65
CA PRO A 31 -2.96 5.98 -5.60
C PRO A 31 -2.02 6.19 -4.40
N ASN A 32 -2.11 7.38 -3.79
CA ASN A 32 -1.34 7.76 -2.61
C ASN A 32 -1.65 6.80 -1.44
N ILE A 33 -0.68 5.98 -1.05
CA ILE A 33 -0.87 4.94 -0.03
C ILE A 33 -1.27 5.52 1.33
N LEU A 34 -0.89 6.78 1.61
CA LEU A 34 -1.22 7.47 2.84
C LEU A 34 -2.72 7.71 3.00
N LEU A 35 -3.50 7.49 1.95
CA LEU A 35 -4.96 7.61 1.94
C LEU A 35 -5.67 6.25 1.75
N LEU A 36 -4.92 5.14 1.74
CA LEU A 36 -5.43 3.78 1.47
C LEU A 36 -5.54 2.91 2.74
N SER A 37 -5.66 3.55 3.89
CA SER A 37 -5.83 2.89 5.18
C SER A 37 -7.17 3.28 5.79
N ASP A 38 -7.75 2.37 6.59
CA ASP A 38 -8.96 2.68 7.34
C ASP A 38 -8.73 3.89 8.26
N ALA A 39 -9.75 4.74 8.39
CA ALA A 39 -9.67 6.02 9.09
C ALA A 39 -9.17 5.93 10.54
N TYR A 40 -9.46 4.83 11.24
CA TYR A 40 -9.05 4.65 12.63
C TYR A 40 -7.55 4.26 12.76
N LYS A 41 -6.92 3.78 11.69
CA LYS A 41 -5.49 3.36 11.70
C LYS A 41 -4.52 4.54 11.77
N TYR A 42 -4.94 5.75 11.40
CA TYR A 42 -4.09 6.94 11.50
C TYR A 42 -3.72 7.29 12.95
N SER A 43 -4.58 6.98 13.92
CA SER A 43 -4.31 7.21 15.34
C SER A 43 -3.72 5.99 16.06
N HIS A 44 -3.60 4.83 15.40
CA HIS A 44 -3.19 3.56 16.02
C HIS A 44 -1.85 3.59 16.72
N ALA A 45 -0.87 4.33 16.17
CA ALA A 45 0.46 4.43 16.75
C ALA A 45 0.43 4.82 18.24
N LYS A 46 -0.60 5.59 18.66
CA LYS A 46 -0.79 6.08 20.03
C LYS A 46 -1.39 5.05 21.00
N PHE A 47 -1.96 3.96 20.48
CA PHE A 47 -2.68 2.96 21.28
C PHE A 47 -1.87 1.70 21.56
N TYR A 48 -0.66 1.58 21.01
CA TYR A 48 0.25 0.51 21.38
C TYR A 48 0.85 0.76 22.76
N GLU A 49 1.13 -0.34 23.47
CA GLU A 49 1.78 -0.28 24.78
C GLU A 49 3.18 0.36 24.65
N PRO A 50 3.56 1.29 25.55
CA PRO A 50 4.91 1.85 25.57
C PRO A 50 5.99 0.77 25.55
N GLY A 51 6.99 0.91 24.68
CA GLY A 51 8.04 -0.08 24.49
C GLY A 51 7.71 -1.19 23.48
N THR A 52 6.57 -1.12 22.79
CA THR A 52 6.28 -2.00 21.64
C THR A 52 7.30 -1.78 20.53
N THR A 53 8.07 -2.82 20.20
CA THR A 53 9.09 -2.79 19.14
C THR A 53 8.73 -3.69 17.96
N ARG A 54 7.90 -4.71 18.16
CA ARG A 54 7.57 -5.68 17.13
C ARG A 54 6.08 -5.95 17.06
N ILE A 55 5.52 -5.81 15.88
CA ILE A 55 4.18 -6.26 15.53
C ILE A 55 4.30 -7.31 14.43
N TYR A 56 3.64 -8.44 14.66
CA TYR A 56 3.55 -9.55 13.71
C TYR A 56 2.08 -9.87 13.50
N SER A 57 1.63 -9.74 12.25
CA SER A 57 0.23 -9.98 11.85
C SER A 57 0.18 -11.04 10.76
N TYR A 58 -0.92 -11.79 10.71
CA TYR A 58 -1.14 -12.82 9.70
C TYR A 58 -2.54 -12.72 9.08
N LEU A 59 -2.65 -13.17 7.84
CA LEU A 59 -3.87 -13.29 7.06
C LEU A 59 -4.24 -14.76 6.93
N GLU A 60 -5.49 -15.09 7.22
CA GLU A 60 -6.07 -16.42 7.04
C GLU A 60 -7.49 -16.31 6.47
N SER A 61 -7.95 -17.37 5.81
CA SER A 61 -9.39 -17.59 5.62
C SER A 61 -9.91 -18.44 6.77
N ARG A 62 -10.85 -17.91 7.58
CA ARG A 62 -11.45 -18.65 8.70
C ARG A 62 -12.49 -19.71 8.27
N GLY A 63 -12.78 -19.77 6.97
CA GLY A 63 -13.77 -20.65 6.36
C GLY A 63 -15.20 -20.10 6.43
N HIS A 64 -16.11 -20.76 5.71
CA HIS A 64 -17.54 -20.44 5.75
C HIS A 64 -18.25 -21.18 6.89
N ARG A 65 -19.32 -20.60 7.43
CA ARG A 65 -20.11 -21.19 8.53
C ARG A 65 -20.67 -22.57 8.20
N ASP A 66 -21.06 -22.80 6.94
CA ASP A 66 -21.66 -24.03 6.42
C ASP A 66 -20.63 -24.99 5.80
N LYS A 67 -19.33 -24.63 5.85
CA LYS A 67 -18.23 -25.37 5.22
C LYS A 67 -18.34 -25.53 3.69
N THR A 68 -19.07 -24.66 3.00
CA THR A 68 -19.15 -24.66 1.53
C THR A 68 -17.78 -24.54 0.86
N PHE A 69 -16.83 -23.83 1.49
CA PHE A 69 -15.44 -23.76 1.06
C PHE A 69 -14.51 -24.19 2.20
N GLU A 70 -13.89 -25.37 2.06
CA GLU A 70 -12.94 -25.90 3.04
C GLU A 70 -11.48 -25.52 2.74
N ALA A 71 -11.22 -25.00 1.54
CA ALA A 71 -9.90 -24.53 1.10
C ALA A 71 -10.01 -23.23 0.30
N THR A 72 -8.87 -22.53 0.17
CA THR A 72 -8.69 -21.32 -0.63
C THR A 72 -7.57 -21.51 -1.63
N VAL A 73 -7.74 -20.96 -2.83
CA VAL A 73 -6.68 -20.83 -3.84
C VAL A 73 -5.99 -19.49 -3.65
N VAL A 74 -4.70 -19.51 -3.35
CA VAL A 74 -3.90 -18.31 -3.14
C VAL A 74 -3.68 -17.60 -4.47
N ALA A 75 -4.04 -16.32 -4.58
CA ALA A 75 -3.84 -15.52 -5.79
C ALA A 75 -3.81 -14.01 -5.48
N GLY A 76 -3.09 -13.24 -6.30
CA GLY A 76 -3.17 -11.77 -6.32
C GLY A 76 -2.09 -11.01 -5.56
N TYR A 77 -1.17 -11.69 -4.86
CA TYR A 77 -0.05 -11.04 -4.16
C TYR A 77 0.83 -10.23 -5.10
N GLN A 78 1.21 -10.78 -6.25
CA GLN A 78 2.12 -10.15 -7.20
C GLN A 78 1.57 -8.83 -7.70
N TYR A 79 0.27 -8.77 -8.04
CA TYR A 79 -0.37 -7.53 -8.43
C TYR A 79 -0.34 -6.50 -7.30
N LEU A 80 -0.78 -6.91 -6.11
CA LEU A 80 -0.90 -6.02 -4.95
C LEU A 80 0.46 -5.46 -4.53
N LEU A 81 1.47 -6.34 -4.41
CA LEU A 81 2.82 -5.95 -4.00
C LEU A 81 3.50 -5.08 -5.06
N LYS A 82 3.46 -5.45 -6.35
CA LYS A 82 4.11 -4.66 -7.41
C LYS A 82 3.46 -3.29 -7.58
N LYS A 83 2.14 -3.20 -7.48
CA LYS A 83 1.42 -1.96 -7.71
C LYS A 83 1.49 -1.00 -6.53
N TYR A 84 1.46 -1.52 -5.30
CA TYR A 84 1.27 -0.67 -4.12
C TYR A 84 2.38 -0.72 -3.08
N LEU A 85 3.24 -1.75 -3.06
CA LEU A 85 4.27 -1.94 -2.02
C LEU A 85 5.69 -2.12 -2.59
N SER A 86 5.90 -1.82 -3.87
CA SER A 86 7.20 -1.92 -4.53
C SER A 86 7.84 -0.54 -4.70
N GLY A 87 9.08 -0.40 -4.22
CA GLY A 87 9.85 0.85 -4.27
C GLY A 87 9.41 1.88 -3.22
N PRO A 88 9.81 3.17 -3.38
CA PRO A 88 9.29 4.28 -2.59
C PRO A 88 7.78 4.26 -2.64
N LEU A 89 7.03 4.54 -1.57
CA LEU A 89 5.55 4.39 -1.58
C LEU A 89 4.77 5.70 -1.69
N PHE A 90 5.38 6.83 -1.35
CA PHE A 90 4.81 8.16 -1.51
C PHE A 90 5.92 9.20 -1.62
N THR A 91 5.58 10.42 -2.02
CA THR A 91 6.50 11.58 -2.09
C THR A 91 6.22 12.61 -0.98
N GLN A 92 7.10 13.60 -0.83
CA GLN A 92 6.85 14.74 0.06
C GLN A 92 5.54 15.47 -0.27
N GLU A 93 5.26 15.68 -1.56
CA GLU A 93 4.03 16.34 -2.02
C GLU A 93 2.79 15.53 -1.63
N GLU A 94 2.84 14.20 -1.78
CA GLU A 94 1.76 13.30 -1.38
C GLU A 94 1.57 13.26 0.14
N LEU A 95 2.64 13.39 0.92
CA LEU A 95 2.58 13.50 2.38
C LEU A 95 1.97 14.83 2.83
N ASP A 96 2.39 15.94 2.23
CA ASP A 96 1.86 17.27 2.51
C ASP A 96 0.36 17.33 2.16
N TYR A 97 -0.01 16.82 0.99
CA TYR A 97 -1.40 16.69 0.57
C TYR A 97 -2.21 15.81 1.54
N ALA A 98 -1.69 14.65 1.94
CA ALA A 98 -2.39 13.75 2.86
C ALA A 98 -2.61 14.40 4.22
N ALA A 99 -1.63 15.16 4.73
CA ALA A 99 -1.76 15.87 6.00
C ALA A 99 -2.92 16.89 5.96
N ASP A 100 -2.97 17.72 4.92
CA ASP A 100 -4.03 18.73 4.75
C ASP A 100 -5.39 18.08 4.49
N HIS A 101 -5.44 17.04 3.66
CA HIS A 101 -6.65 16.31 3.35
C HIS A 101 -7.24 15.63 4.59
N LEU A 102 -6.42 14.88 5.34
CA LEU A 102 -6.86 14.17 6.53
C LEU A 102 -7.25 15.14 7.66
N LYS A 103 -6.57 16.28 7.79
CA LYS A 103 -7.03 17.37 8.67
C LYS A 103 -8.44 17.83 8.31
N GLY A 104 -8.74 18.01 7.03
CA GLY A 104 -10.08 18.36 6.55
C GLY A 104 -11.12 17.27 6.82
N VAL A 105 -10.76 16.00 6.64
CA VAL A 105 -11.65 14.84 6.87
C VAL A 105 -11.98 14.66 8.35
N PHE A 106 -10.99 14.78 9.23
CA PHE A 106 -11.17 14.54 10.67
C PHE A 106 -11.56 15.79 11.46
N GLY A 107 -11.29 16.99 10.93
CA GLY A 107 -11.53 18.26 11.62
C GLY A 107 -10.65 18.50 12.85
N ARG A 108 -9.57 17.72 13.00
CA ARG A 108 -8.64 17.77 14.15
C ARG A 108 -7.23 17.39 13.72
N ASP A 109 -6.24 17.97 14.40
CA ASP A 109 -4.81 17.86 14.05
C ASP A 109 -4.09 16.68 14.72
N ASP A 110 -4.73 15.97 15.64
CA ASP A 110 -4.10 14.93 16.44
C ASP A 110 -4.48 13.50 15.99
N VAL A 111 -5.13 13.32 14.85
CA VAL A 111 -5.41 11.98 14.31
C VAL A 111 -4.28 11.51 13.40
N PHE A 112 -3.84 12.34 12.45
CA PHE A 112 -2.76 12.02 11.53
C PHE A 112 -1.43 12.59 12.02
N ASP A 113 -0.50 11.71 12.40
CA ASP A 113 0.84 12.13 12.85
C ASP A 113 1.80 12.22 11.66
N LYS A 114 1.84 13.39 11.02
CA LYS A 114 2.73 13.66 9.87
C LYS A 114 4.19 13.34 10.18
N ALA A 115 4.65 13.51 11.42
CA ALA A 115 6.05 13.31 11.77
C ALA A 115 6.48 11.83 11.64
N LEU A 116 5.59 10.88 11.96
CA LEU A 116 5.86 9.45 11.77
C LEU A 116 6.09 9.10 10.29
N PHE A 117 5.28 9.68 9.40
CA PHE A 117 5.39 9.46 7.96
C PHE A 117 6.55 10.25 7.34
N GLN A 118 6.87 11.45 7.87
CA GLN A 118 8.05 12.20 7.47
C GLN A 118 9.32 11.41 7.79
N GLN A 119 9.41 10.84 9.01
CA GLN A 119 10.53 9.98 9.39
C GLN A 119 10.65 8.77 8.45
N TRP A 120 9.52 8.18 8.05
CA TRP A 120 9.51 7.11 7.05
C TRP A 120 10.10 7.55 5.70
N LEU A 121 9.68 8.71 5.20
CA LEU A 121 10.19 9.28 3.96
C LEU A 121 11.70 9.55 4.06
N ASP A 122 12.15 10.22 5.11
CA ASP A 122 13.54 10.66 5.28
C ASP A 122 14.52 9.49 5.43
N GLU A 123 14.13 8.43 6.14
CA GLU A 123 15.04 7.33 6.50
C GLU A 123 15.04 6.18 5.49
N TYR A 124 13.90 5.90 4.86
CA TYR A 124 13.74 4.76 3.96
C TYR A 124 13.32 5.16 2.54
N ASP A 125 13.35 6.45 2.19
CA ASP A 125 12.87 6.96 0.89
C ASP A 125 11.43 6.45 0.62
N ALA A 126 10.60 6.46 1.67
CA ALA A 126 9.26 5.90 1.70
C ALA A 126 9.13 4.41 1.29
N VAL A 127 10.22 3.64 1.21
CA VAL A 127 10.17 2.17 1.05
C VAL A 127 9.73 1.55 2.36
N ALA A 128 8.73 0.67 2.37
CA ALA A 128 8.21 0.12 3.63
C ALA A 128 9.24 -0.79 4.36
N PRO A 129 9.68 -0.46 5.59
CA PRO A 129 10.54 -1.32 6.40
C PRO A 129 9.73 -2.48 7.03
N VAL A 130 9.15 -3.33 6.19
CA VAL A 130 8.39 -4.51 6.60
C VAL A 130 8.88 -5.75 5.87
N ARG A 131 8.69 -6.91 6.48
CA ARG A 131 8.90 -8.22 5.85
C ARG A 131 7.56 -8.89 5.67
N ILE A 132 7.25 -9.24 4.43
CA ILE A 132 6.08 -10.05 4.07
C ILE A 132 6.55 -11.45 3.69
N ARG A 133 5.92 -12.47 4.27
CA ARG A 133 6.09 -13.87 3.87
C ARG A 133 4.72 -14.38 3.46
N ALA A 134 4.64 -15.13 2.36
CA ALA A 134 3.38 -15.60 1.84
C ALA A 134 3.51 -16.99 1.25
N VAL A 135 2.42 -17.75 1.28
CA VAL A 135 2.30 -19.00 0.52
C VAL A 135 2.37 -18.67 -0.97
N PRO A 136 3.01 -19.51 -1.81
CA PRO A 136 3.07 -19.26 -3.25
C PRO A 136 1.68 -19.15 -3.89
N GLU A 137 1.50 -18.20 -4.82
CA GLU A 137 0.28 -18.12 -5.61
C GLU A 137 0.04 -19.39 -6.44
N GLY A 138 -1.23 -19.75 -6.62
CA GLY A 138 -1.69 -21.00 -7.21
C GLY A 138 -1.82 -22.15 -6.21
N THR A 139 -1.31 -22.01 -4.99
CA THR A 139 -1.40 -23.06 -3.96
C THR A 139 -2.82 -23.17 -3.42
N VAL A 140 -3.34 -24.40 -3.31
CA VAL A 140 -4.57 -24.71 -2.57
C VAL A 140 -4.23 -24.90 -1.11
N VAL A 141 -4.80 -24.08 -0.23
CA VAL A 141 -4.54 -24.10 1.21
C VAL A 141 -5.85 -24.32 1.95
N GLY A 142 -5.88 -25.27 2.89
CA GLY A 142 -7.04 -25.47 3.75
C GLY A 142 -7.36 -24.21 4.56
N THR A 143 -8.64 -23.95 4.82
CA THR A 143 -9.06 -22.86 5.71
C THR A 143 -8.42 -23.00 7.10
N ARG A 144 -8.33 -21.88 7.83
CA ARG A 144 -7.69 -21.78 9.16
C ARG A 144 -6.20 -22.10 9.13
N ASN A 145 -5.56 -21.81 8.00
CA ASN A 145 -4.11 -21.78 7.86
C ASN A 145 -3.66 -20.39 7.46
N VAL A 146 -2.43 -20.06 7.85
CA VAL A 146 -1.77 -18.81 7.48
C VAL A 146 -1.51 -18.79 5.98
N LEU A 147 -1.96 -17.71 5.32
CA LEU A 147 -1.71 -17.46 3.90
C LEU A 147 -0.58 -16.46 3.69
N MET A 148 -0.54 -15.41 4.53
CA MET A 148 0.45 -14.34 4.49
C MET A 148 0.72 -13.82 5.89
N THR A 149 1.94 -13.35 6.13
CA THR A 149 2.38 -12.73 7.39
C THR A 149 3.12 -11.44 7.08
N ILE A 150 2.96 -10.44 7.93
CA ILE A 150 3.66 -9.16 7.85
C ILE A 150 4.24 -8.80 9.21
N GLU A 151 5.48 -8.30 9.22
CA GLU A 151 6.16 -7.81 10.42
C GLU A 151 7.01 -6.57 10.08
N ASN A 152 7.13 -5.62 11.01
CA ASN A 152 8.09 -4.53 10.86
C ASN A 152 9.51 -5.08 11.00
N VAL A 153 10.49 -4.60 10.22
CA VAL A 153 11.90 -5.01 10.38
C VAL A 153 12.70 -4.09 11.28
N ASP A 154 12.20 -2.87 11.49
CA ASP A 154 12.78 -1.82 12.32
C ASP A 154 11.81 -1.49 13.45
N ASP A 155 12.32 -1.43 14.69
CA ASP A 155 11.54 -1.28 15.91
C ASP A 155 10.73 0.01 15.95
N ARG A 156 11.17 1.07 15.26
CA ARG A 156 10.49 2.38 15.20
C ARG A 156 9.21 2.35 14.36
N TYR A 157 9.06 1.33 13.51
CA TYR A 157 7.93 1.17 12.59
C TYR A 157 6.97 0.08 13.03
N PHE A 158 6.88 -0.19 14.34
CA PHE A 158 5.94 -1.18 14.91
C PHE A 158 4.48 -0.95 14.49
N TRP A 159 4.07 0.28 14.21
CA TRP A 159 2.70 0.63 13.80
C TRP A 159 2.40 0.30 12.33
N LEU A 160 3.43 0.23 11.47
CA LEU A 160 3.32 0.16 10.02
C LEU A 160 2.66 -1.13 9.50
N PRO A 161 2.93 -2.35 10.05
CA PRO A 161 2.27 -3.58 9.59
C PRO A 161 0.75 -3.48 9.60
N ASN A 162 0.18 -2.91 10.66
CA ASN A 162 -1.27 -2.76 10.79
C ASN A 162 -1.80 -1.56 9.99
N PHE A 163 -0.99 -0.54 9.71
CA PHE A 163 -1.37 0.53 8.78
C PHE A 163 -1.54 0.00 7.35
N LEU A 164 -0.64 -0.87 6.90
CA LEU A 164 -0.69 -1.50 5.57
C LEU A 164 -1.76 -2.60 5.44
N GLU A 165 -2.38 -3.00 6.55
CA GLU A 165 -3.34 -4.11 6.61
C GLU A 165 -4.54 -3.90 5.69
N THR A 166 -5.16 -2.71 5.67
CA THR A 166 -6.37 -2.44 4.86
C THR A 166 -6.12 -2.69 3.38
N LEU A 167 -4.96 -2.26 2.89
CA LEU A 167 -4.50 -2.48 1.53
C LEU A 167 -4.19 -3.97 1.28
N LEU A 168 -3.42 -4.59 2.18
CA LEU A 168 -3.00 -5.99 2.05
C LEU A 168 -4.18 -6.96 2.09
N LEU A 169 -5.21 -6.66 2.89
CA LEU A 169 -6.42 -7.46 3.00
C LEU A 169 -7.18 -7.54 1.68
N GLN A 170 -7.07 -6.56 0.77
CA GLN A 170 -7.75 -6.57 -0.53
C GLN A 170 -7.45 -7.82 -1.38
N VAL A 171 -6.38 -8.55 -1.06
CA VAL A 171 -6.09 -9.87 -1.65
C VAL A 171 -7.20 -10.91 -1.41
N TRP A 172 -8.11 -10.67 -0.47
CA TRP A 172 -9.30 -11.51 -0.27
C TRP A 172 -10.10 -11.68 -1.57
N TYR A 173 -10.16 -10.63 -2.41
CA TYR A 173 -10.95 -10.63 -3.64
C TYR A 173 -10.40 -11.62 -4.69
N PRO A 174 -9.14 -11.51 -5.15
CA PRO A 174 -8.58 -12.49 -6.08
C PRO A 174 -8.56 -13.92 -5.51
N ILE A 175 -8.30 -14.09 -4.21
CA ILE A 175 -8.39 -15.40 -3.54
C ILE A 175 -9.81 -15.98 -3.68
N THR A 176 -10.84 -15.17 -3.42
CA THR A 176 -12.24 -15.60 -3.48
C THR A 176 -12.64 -15.98 -4.91
N VAL A 177 -12.29 -15.15 -5.90
CA VAL A 177 -12.58 -15.44 -7.32
C VAL A 177 -11.88 -16.72 -7.78
N ALA A 178 -10.59 -16.88 -7.46
CA ALA A 178 -9.84 -18.09 -7.82
C ALA A 178 -10.43 -19.35 -7.15
N THR A 179 -10.81 -19.24 -5.87
CA THR A 179 -11.42 -20.34 -5.11
C THR A 179 -12.79 -20.73 -5.68
N ALA A 180 -13.63 -19.76 -6.03
CA ALA A 180 -14.95 -20.01 -6.61
C ALA A 180 -14.83 -20.67 -8.00
N SER A 181 -13.89 -20.19 -8.83
CA SER A 181 -13.59 -20.80 -10.13
C SER A 181 -13.10 -22.23 -9.96
N TYR A 182 -12.13 -22.46 -9.07
CA TYR A 182 -11.58 -23.79 -8.80
C TYR A 182 -12.65 -24.77 -8.33
N SER A 183 -13.51 -24.34 -7.42
CA SER A 183 -14.59 -25.18 -6.86
C SER A 183 -15.63 -25.56 -7.91
N SER A 184 -15.96 -24.63 -8.82
CA SER A 184 -16.91 -24.89 -9.92
C SER A 184 -16.35 -25.85 -10.98
N SER A 185 -15.03 -25.90 -11.15
CA SER A 185 -14.37 -26.77 -12.15
C SER A 185 -14.08 -28.19 -11.65
N HIS A 186 -14.20 -28.46 -10.35
CA HIS A 186 -13.91 -29.76 -9.74
C HIS A 186 -15.15 -30.45 -9.14
N CYS A 187 -16.34 -30.07 -9.62
CA CYS A 187 -17.64 -30.65 -9.27
C CYS A 187 -18.16 -31.55 -10.41
#